data_AF-A0A7V2KV39-F1
#
_entry.id   AF-A0A7V2KV39-F1
#
_cell.length_a   1.000
_cell.length_b   1.000
_cell.length_c   1.000
_cell.angle_alpha   90.00
_cell.angle_beta   90.00
_cell.angle_gamma   90.00
#
_symmetry.space_group_name_H-M   'P 1'
#
loop_
_entity.id
_entity.type
_entity.pdbx_description
1 polymer ?
#
loop_
_entity_poly.entity_id
_entity_poly.type
_entity_poly.pdbx_seq_one_letter_code
_entity_poly.pdbx_strand_id
1 'polypeptide(L)'
;MSYDWGPHYIIPSSVITTYSGNVRLREEFDDDLLRQELSELGFSSPIARVSNPWYYRKKDSTTWIKIGESDDMRENFPVTWDTQKLENGQYEVMGLMHVYFKANGTIKAIARQNVVEVTVKN
;
A
#
# COMPACT_ATOMS: atom_id res chain seq x y z
N MET A 1 -7.24 -15.28 12.16
CA MET A 1 -5.95 -15.58 11.52
C MET A 1 -5.86 -14.69 10.30
N SER A 2 -4.80 -13.88 10.19
CA SER A 2 -4.59 -13.07 8.98
C SER A 2 -4.19 -14.01 7.84
N TYR A 3 -4.84 -13.86 6.68
CA TYR A 3 -4.58 -14.66 5.48
C TYR A 3 -3.76 -13.87 4.43
N ASP A 4 -3.38 -12.64 4.73
CA ASP A 4 -2.66 -11.74 3.82
C ASP A 4 -1.55 -11.01 4.57
N TRP A 5 -0.31 -11.10 4.06
CA TRP A 5 0.84 -10.32 4.56
C TRP A 5 0.93 -8.94 3.91
N GLY A 6 0.18 -8.79 2.82
CA GLY A 6 0.10 -7.61 2.00
C GLY A 6 -0.94 -6.61 2.53
N PRO A 7 -1.09 -5.51 1.78
CA PRO A 7 -1.51 -4.25 2.35
C PRO A 7 -2.92 -4.26 2.95
N HIS A 8 -2.99 -4.25 4.28
CA HIS A 8 -4.20 -3.93 5.02
C HIS A 8 -4.22 -2.43 5.33
N TYR A 9 -5.19 -1.73 4.75
CA TYR A 9 -5.40 -0.30 4.91
C TYR A 9 -5.54 0.07 6.39
N ILE A 10 -4.51 0.71 6.97
CA ILE A 10 -4.57 1.16 8.37
C ILE A 10 -5.43 2.40 8.45
N ILE A 11 -5.25 3.33 7.51
CA ILE A 11 -6.05 4.53 7.49
C ILE A 11 -6.36 5.07 6.10
N PRO A 12 -7.61 5.52 5.92
CA PRO A 12 -8.60 5.59 7.02
C PRO A 12 -9.50 4.36 6.96
N SER A 13 -9.49 3.58 8.05
CA SER A 13 -10.30 2.40 8.44
C SER A 13 -11.30 1.80 7.44
N SER A 14 -11.61 0.51 7.56
CA SER A 14 -12.75 -0.12 6.85
C SER A 14 -14.14 0.51 7.11
N VAL A 15 -14.26 1.51 7.99
CA VAL A 15 -15.52 2.09 8.47
C VAL A 15 -15.71 3.55 8.04
N ILE A 16 -14.67 4.37 8.08
CA ILE A 16 -14.69 5.75 7.58
C ILE A 16 -14.22 5.71 6.15
N THR A 17 -14.97 6.29 5.22
CA THR A 17 -14.58 6.38 3.80
C THR A 17 -14.57 7.81 3.28
N THR A 18 -14.86 8.83 4.11
CA THR A 18 -14.94 10.24 3.70
C THR A 18 -13.80 11.08 4.28
N TYR A 19 -13.07 11.80 3.43
CA TYR A 19 -11.85 12.54 3.79
C TYR A 19 -11.79 13.98 3.29
N SER A 20 -11.00 14.78 4.00
CA SER A 20 -10.67 16.17 3.68
C SER A 20 -9.31 16.53 4.30
N GLY A 21 -8.61 17.50 3.70
CA GLY A 21 -7.34 17.98 4.23
C GLY A 21 -6.15 17.07 3.91
N ASN A 22 -5.21 16.97 4.85
CA ASN A 22 -4.06 16.09 4.74
C ASN A 22 -4.38 14.72 5.35
N VAL A 23 -4.51 13.71 4.50
CA VAL A 23 -4.79 12.33 4.89
C VAL A 23 -3.47 11.56 4.96
N ARG A 24 -3.19 10.90 6.09
CA ARG A 24 -1.99 10.06 6.25
C ARG A 24 -2.31 8.61 5.95
N LEU A 25 -1.93 8.15 4.76
CA LEU A 25 -2.06 6.78 4.28
C LEU A 25 -1.00 5.89 4.93
N ARG A 26 -1.41 4.69 5.35
CA ARG A 26 -0.59 3.68 6.02
C ARG A 26 -1.13 2.28 5.75
N GLU A 27 -0.26 1.30 5.72
CA GLU A 27 -0.59 -0.11 5.48
C GLU A 27 0.15 -1.04 6.43
N GLU A 28 -0.56 -2.04 6.95
CA GLU A 28 0.05 -3.10 7.76
C GLU A 28 0.90 -4.00 6.87
N PHE A 29 1.93 -4.56 7.48
CA PHE A 29 2.83 -5.50 6.86
C PHE A 29 3.18 -6.58 7.87
N ASP A 30 2.82 -7.82 7.53
CA ASP A 30 3.11 -8.99 8.35
C ASP A 30 4.39 -9.67 7.83
N ASP A 31 5.53 -9.31 8.42
CA ASP A 31 6.85 -9.86 8.05
C ASP A 31 6.91 -11.39 8.27
N ASP A 32 6.21 -11.90 9.28
CA ASP A 32 6.22 -13.33 9.61
C ASP A 32 5.44 -14.13 8.57
N LEU A 33 4.25 -13.65 8.20
CA LEU A 33 3.43 -14.28 7.16
C LEU A 33 4.11 -14.18 5.77
N LEU A 34 4.77 -13.05 5.45
CA LEU A 34 5.57 -12.93 4.24
C LEU A 34 6.70 -13.97 4.22
N ARG A 35 7.43 -14.13 5.32
CA ARG A 35 8.52 -15.13 5.40
C ARG A 35 8.01 -16.54 5.22
N GLN A 36 6.85 -16.86 5.77
CA GLN A 36 6.20 -18.15 5.57
C GLN A 36 5.90 -18.37 4.08
N GLU A 37 5.25 -17.41 3.41
CA GLU A 37 4.92 -17.52 2.00
C GLU A 37 6.17 -17.62 1.10
N LEU A 38 7.20 -16.81 1.36
CA LEU A 38 8.47 -16.89 0.64
C LEU A 38 9.11 -18.27 0.81
N SER A 39 9.07 -18.85 2.02
CA SER A 39 9.58 -20.19 2.29
C SER A 39 8.78 -21.26 1.54
N GLU A 40 7.46 -21.17 1.49
CA GLU A 40 6.59 -22.07 0.73
C GLU A 40 6.86 -22.00 -0.78
N LEU A 41 7.20 -20.80 -1.28
CA LEU A 41 7.63 -20.58 -2.66
C LEU A 41 9.09 -21.01 -2.95
N GLY A 42 9.79 -21.56 -1.95
CA GLY A 42 11.18 -22.03 -2.08
C GLY A 42 12.23 -20.91 -1.99
N PHE A 43 11.87 -19.75 -1.46
CA PHE A 43 12.76 -18.61 -1.23
C PHE A 43 13.05 -18.45 0.26
N SER A 44 14.23 -18.86 0.71
CA SER A 44 14.67 -18.73 2.12
C SER A 44 15.60 -17.54 2.37
N SER A 45 15.74 -16.66 1.39
CA SER A 45 16.70 -15.56 1.45
C SER A 45 16.18 -14.36 2.22
N PRO A 46 17.08 -13.50 2.73
CA PRO A 46 16.67 -12.26 3.40
C PRO A 46 15.95 -11.30 2.44
N ILE A 47 14.92 -10.66 2.97
CA ILE A 47 14.27 -9.49 2.37
C ILE A 47 15.32 -8.38 2.28
N ALA A 48 15.48 -7.82 1.09
CA ALA A 48 16.42 -6.73 0.82
C ALA A 48 15.79 -5.36 1.06
N ARG A 49 14.51 -5.21 0.70
CA ARG A 49 13.76 -3.96 0.82
C ARG A 49 12.27 -4.23 0.72
N VAL A 50 11.46 -3.44 1.40
CA VAL A 50 10.01 -3.34 1.17
C VAL A 50 9.71 -1.89 0.85
N SER A 51 8.96 -1.61 -0.22
CA SER A 51 8.48 -0.26 -0.52
C SER A 51 7.02 -0.28 -0.92
N ASN A 52 6.32 0.79 -0.58
CA ASN A 52 4.89 0.91 -0.82
C ASN A 52 4.55 2.25 -1.48
N PRO A 53 4.52 2.29 -2.82
CA PRO A 53 3.93 3.40 -3.56
C PRO A 53 2.41 3.43 -3.44
N TRP A 54 1.90 4.66 -3.33
CA TRP A 54 0.49 4.98 -3.20
C TRP A 54 0.00 5.78 -4.41
N TYR A 55 -1.21 5.48 -4.86
CA TYR A 55 -1.83 6.12 -6.01
C TYR A 55 -3.28 6.46 -5.73
N TYR A 56 -3.83 7.47 -6.41
CA TYR A 56 -5.25 7.73 -6.44
C TYR A 56 -5.75 7.92 -7.87
N ARG A 57 -7.06 7.78 -8.05
CA ARG A 57 -7.77 8.23 -9.26
C ARG A 57 -9.20 8.62 -8.89
N LYS A 58 -9.81 9.50 -9.68
CA LYS A 58 -11.26 9.70 -9.60
C LYS A 58 -11.95 8.40 -10.02
N LYS A 59 -13.04 8.02 -9.35
CA LYS A 59 -13.77 6.78 -9.66
C LYS A 59 -14.13 6.75 -11.15
N ASP A 60 -13.98 5.58 -11.77
CA ASP A 60 -14.19 5.31 -13.20
C ASP A 60 -13.20 6.01 -14.17
N SER A 61 -12.17 6.68 -13.64
CA SER A 61 -11.05 7.16 -14.46
C SER A 61 -10.07 6.04 -14.80
N THR A 62 -9.35 6.19 -15.92
CA THR A 62 -8.35 5.22 -16.36
C THR A 62 -6.95 5.48 -15.82
N THR A 63 -6.68 6.69 -15.34
CA THR A 63 -5.31 7.13 -14.99
C THR A 63 -5.09 7.16 -13.48
N TRP A 64 -4.08 6.44 -13.02
CA TRP A 64 -3.59 6.50 -11.65
C TRP A 64 -2.57 7.62 -11.49
N ILE A 65 -2.73 8.44 -10.45
CA ILE A 65 -1.84 9.53 -10.08
C ILE A 65 -1.08 9.12 -8.82
N LYS A 66 0.25 9.15 -8.86
CA LYS A 66 1.08 8.81 -7.70
C LYS A 66 0.91 9.87 -6.62
N ILE A 67 0.59 9.43 -5.40
CA ILE A 67 0.56 10.26 -4.19
C ILE A 67 1.97 10.38 -3.64
N GLY A 68 2.65 9.23 -3.48
CA GLY A 68 3.96 9.13 -2.89
C GLY A 68 4.41 7.69 -2.76
N GLU A 69 5.51 7.45 -2.06
CA GLU A 69 6.03 6.13 -1.75
C GLU A 69 6.78 6.18 -0.43
N SER A 70 6.72 5.09 0.32
CA SER A 70 7.46 4.95 1.57
C SER A 70 8.09 3.56 1.66
N ASP A 71 9.29 3.49 2.23
CA ASP A 71 9.95 2.26 2.65
C ASP A 71 10.16 2.22 4.18
N ASP A 72 9.55 3.16 4.91
CA ASP A 72 9.60 3.18 6.37
C ASP A 72 8.57 2.20 6.96
N MET A 73 9.02 0.95 7.10
CA MET A 73 8.26 -0.12 7.71
C MET A 73 7.91 0.13 9.18
N ARG A 74 8.71 0.93 9.93
CA ARG A 74 8.45 1.20 11.36
C ARG A 74 7.22 2.07 11.58
N GLU A 75 6.95 2.95 10.61
CA GLU A 75 5.81 3.85 10.62
C GLU A 75 4.63 3.35 9.76
N ASN A 76 4.67 2.09 9.33
CA ASN A 76 3.69 1.46 8.44
C ASN A 76 3.57 2.16 7.08
N PHE A 77 4.72 2.43 6.45
CA PHE A 77 4.85 2.99 5.12
C PHE A 77 4.04 4.29 4.90
N PRO A 78 4.25 5.32 5.73
CA PRO A 78 3.40 6.50 5.74
C PRO A 78 3.58 7.34 4.47
N VAL A 79 2.46 7.75 3.87
CA VAL A 79 2.42 8.77 2.81
C VAL A 79 1.31 9.78 3.10
N THR A 80 1.60 11.07 2.93
CA THR A 80 0.59 12.13 3.08
C THR A 80 -0.07 12.43 1.74
N TRP A 81 -1.39 12.36 1.71
CA TRP A 81 -2.24 12.73 0.59
C TRP A 81 -2.97 14.04 0.91
N ASP A 82 -2.62 15.11 0.18
CA ASP A 82 -3.28 16.41 0.28
C ASP A 82 -4.53 16.43 -0.61
N THR A 83 -5.70 16.19 -0.02
CA THR A 83 -6.97 16.15 -0.75
C THR A 83 -7.53 17.53 -1.04
N GLN A 84 -6.99 18.61 -0.46
CA GLN A 84 -7.54 19.97 -0.62
C GLN A 84 -7.45 20.48 -2.07
N LYS A 85 -6.57 19.86 -2.86
CA LYS A 85 -6.37 20.16 -4.29
C LYS A 85 -7.27 19.35 -5.21
N LEU A 86 -8.13 18.49 -4.65
CA LEU A 86 -9.02 17.61 -5.39
C LEU A 86 -10.45 18.15 -5.38
N GLU A 87 -11.18 17.85 -6.44
CA GLU A 87 -12.62 18.08 -6.48
C GLU A 87 -13.34 17.14 -5.50
N ASN A 88 -14.48 17.59 -4.97
CA ASN A 88 -15.33 16.72 -4.15
C ASN A 88 -15.91 15.59 -5.01
N GLY A 89 -15.89 14.36 -4.50
CA GLY A 89 -16.37 13.20 -5.26
C GLY A 89 -15.85 11.86 -4.77
N GLN A 90 -16.13 10.81 -5.55
CA GLN A 90 -15.63 9.45 -5.30
C GLN A 90 -14.27 9.26 -5.97
N TYR A 91 -13.36 8.63 -5.24
CA TYR A 91 -12.01 8.31 -5.64
C TYR A 91 -11.69 6.85 -5.27
N GLU A 92 -10.76 6.27 -6.00
CA GLU A 92 -10.12 5.03 -5.60
C GLU A 92 -8.69 5.34 -5.18
N VAL A 93 -8.22 4.70 -4.12
CA VAL A 93 -6.86 4.81 -3.63
C VAL A 93 -6.24 3.43 -3.59
N MET A 94 -5.03 3.31 -4.14
CA MET A 94 -4.31 2.07 -4.30
C MET A 94 -2.98 2.11 -3.53
N GLY A 95 -2.77 1.13 -2.66
CA GLY A 95 -1.45 0.76 -2.15
C GLY A 95 -0.89 -0.38 -2.99
N LEU A 96 0.38 -0.30 -3.38
CA LEU A 96 1.06 -1.31 -4.18
C LEU A 96 2.39 -1.67 -3.51
N MET A 97 2.34 -2.62 -2.58
CA MET A 97 3.49 -3.02 -1.80
C MET A 97 4.41 -3.94 -2.59
N HIS A 98 5.66 -3.55 -2.73
CA HIS A 98 6.73 -4.31 -3.36
C HIS A 98 7.67 -4.86 -2.29
N VAL A 99 7.89 -6.17 -2.31
CA VAL A 99 8.89 -6.85 -1.49
C VAL A 99 10.01 -7.33 -2.40
N TYR A 100 11.21 -6.81 -2.16
CA TYR A 100 12.43 -7.19 -2.85
C TYR A 100 13.20 -8.18 -1.98
N PHE A 101 13.58 -9.32 -2.54
CA PHE A 101 14.34 -10.35 -1.84
C PHE A 101 15.44 -10.90 -2.76
N LYS A 102 16.51 -11.41 -2.16
CA LYS A 102 17.58 -12.04 -2.93
C LYS A 102 17.15 -13.46 -3.31
N ALA A 103 17.42 -13.92 -4.51
CA ALA A 103 17.23 -15.31 -4.90
C ALA A 103 18.30 -15.67 -5.94
N ASN A 104 19.06 -16.73 -5.68
CA ASN A 104 20.08 -17.26 -6.58
C ASN A 104 21.06 -16.18 -7.13
N GLY A 105 21.50 -15.27 -6.26
CA GLY A 105 22.41 -14.17 -6.64
C GLY A 105 21.74 -12.99 -7.37
N THR A 106 20.43 -13.00 -7.57
CA THR A 106 19.65 -11.92 -8.19
C THR A 106 18.65 -11.30 -7.21
N ILE A 107 18.22 -10.07 -7.45
CA ILE A 107 17.09 -9.47 -6.72
C ILE A 107 15.81 -9.81 -7.48
N LYS A 108 14.86 -10.42 -6.78
CA LYS A 108 13.49 -10.64 -7.24
C LYS A 108 12.54 -9.73 -6.47
N ALA A 109 11.38 -9.49 -7.06
CA ALA A 109 10.31 -8.75 -6.41
C ALA A 109 9.00 -9.54 -6.49
N ILE A 110 8.25 -9.54 -5.40
CA ILE A 110 6.81 -9.83 -5.42
C ILE A 110 6.06 -8.55 -5.04
N ALA A 111 4.85 -8.39 -5.57
CA ALA A 111 4.04 -7.23 -5.29
C ALA A 111 2.61 -7.66 -4.94
N ARG A 112 1.99 -6.96 -3.99
CA ARG A 112 0.56 -7.06 -3.69
C ARG A 112 -0.07 -5.69 -3.75
N GLN A 113 -1.29 -5.64 -4.26
CA GLN A 113 -2.06 -4.40 -4.39
C GLN A 113 -3.32 -4.48 -3.54
N ASN A 114 -3.73 -3.34 -3.01
CA ASN A 114 -5.05 -3.16 -2.42
C ASN A 114 -5.65 -1.85 -2.95
N VAL A 115 -6.94 -1.89 -3.31
CA VAL A 115 -7.67 -0.73 -3.84
C VAL A 115 -8.91 -0.52 -2.98
N VAL A 116 -9.08 0.69 -2.47
CA VAL A 116 -10.24 1.07 -1.66
C VAL A 116 -10.95 2.28 -2.27
N GLU A 117 -12.26 2.30 -2.16
CA GLU A 117 -13.08 3.45 -2.56
C GLU A 117 -13.22 4.45 -1.40
N VAL A 118 -13.08 5.73 -1.70
CA VAL A 118 -13.12 6.82 -0.74
C VAL A 118 -13.87 8.02 -1.33
N THR A 119 -14.50 8.81 -0.47
CA THR A 119 -15.15 10.07 -0.80
C THR A 119 -14.27 11.23 -0.35
N VAL A 120 -13.91 12.13 -1.26
CA VAL A 120 -13.27 13.41 -0.90
C VAL A 120 -14.36 14.47 -0.74
N LYS A 121 -14.33 15.20 0.38
CA LYS A 121 -15.26 16.29 0.71
C LYS A 121 -14.54 17.42 1.43
N ASN A 122 -13.94 18.33 0.67
CA ASN A 122 -13.37 19.60 1.13
C ASN A 122 -14.44 20.68 1.33
#